data_AF-A0A4U2ZTC3-F1
#
_entry.id   AF-A0A4U2ZTC3-F1
#
_cell.length_a   1.000
_cell.length_b   1.000
_cell.length_c   1.000
_cell.angle_alpha   90.00
_cell.angle_beta   90.00
_cell.angle_gamma   90.00
#
_symmetry.space_group_name_H-M   'P 1'
#
loop_
_entity.id
_entity.type
_entity.pdbx_description
1 polymer ?
#
loop_
_entity_poly.entity_id
_entity_poly.type
_entity_poly.pdbx_seq_one_letter_code
_entity_poly.pdbx_strand_id
1 'polypeptide(L)'
;MKKVLGIAVMGSMLLLAGCNGNKDTKEPKEKVEQSTEQTEEMKVYREIHEKYDMKMNKEINKALQLWEVAKEKGGKEITNATYKEDVQKVTTGMLEDIDHMRKEIRVPKSKEDEHELYVGFLNEAEQAMKKLQKLAKEEDSSLIRDIEINFSTASTYYKRFQTEAKK
;
A
#
# COMPACT_ATOMS: atom_id res chain seq x y z
N MET A 1 -38.24 -13.86 7.13
CA MET A 1 -37.69 -12.63 6.52
C MET A 1 -36.18 -12.78 6.38
N LYS A 2 -35.67 -13.03 5.17
CA LYS A 2 -34.23 -13.12 4.88
C LYS A 2 -33.78 -11.75 4.40
N LYS A 3 -32.91 -11.07 5.16
CA LYS A 3 -32.31 -9.79 4.74
C LYS A 3 -31.10 -10.11 3.86
N VAL A 4 -31.26 -9.91 2.56
CA VAL A 4 -30.15 -9.84 1.60
C VAL A 4 -29.54 -8.44 1.77
N LEU A 5 -28.38 -8.35 2.42
CA LEU A 5 -27.59 -7.12 2.46
C LEU A 5 -26.73 -7.11 1.19
N GLY A 6 -27.07 -6.17 0.31
CA GLY A 6 -26.43 -5.98 -0.98
C GLY A 6 -24.96 -5.62 -0.83
N ILE A 7 -24.12 -6.33 -1.57
CA ILE A 7 -22.73 -5.96 -1.81
C ILE A 7 -22.75 -4.82 -2.82
N ALA A 8 -22.58 -3.60 -2.34
CA ALA A 8 -22.26 -2.45 -3.18
C ALA A 8 -20.79 -2.56 -3.57
N VAL A 9 -20.51 -3.19 -4.71
CA VAL A 9 -19.21 -3.11 -5.38
C VAL A 9 -19.06 -1.66 -5.88
N MET A 10 -18.35 -0.82 -5.13
CA MET A 10 -17.74 0.39 -5.69
C MET A 10 -16.63 -0.11 -6.63
N GLY A 11 -16.77 -0.07 -7.96
CA GLY A 11 -16.77 1.15 -8.76
C GLY A 11 -15.34 1.71 -8.72
N SER A 12 -14.51 1.66 -9.76
CA SER A 12 -14.79 1.89 -11.18
C SER A 12 -13.52 1.58 -11.98
N MET A 13 -13.70 0.94 -13.14
CA MET A 13 -12.72 0.97 -14.22
C MET A 13 -12.46 2.43 -14.61
N LEU A 14 -11.21 2.88 -14.50
CA LEU A 14 -10.72 4.01 -15.29
C LEU A 14 -9.88 3.46 -16.44
N LEU A 15 -10.53 3.40 -17.60
CA LEU A 15 -9.96 3.15 -18.90
C LEU A 15 -8.94 4.24 -19.24
N LEU A 16 -7.67 3.87 -19.42
CA LEU A 16 -6.70 4.71 -20.10
C LEU A 16 -6.88 4.55 -21.61
N ALA A 17 -7.83 5.29 -22.18
CA ALA A 17 -7.85 5.64 -23.59
C ALA A 17 -7.73 7.16 -23.71
N GLY A 18 -6.51 7.66 -23.80
CA GLY A 18 -6.23 9.06 -24.09
C GLY A 18 -6.23 9.30 -25.59
N CYS A 19 -7.27 9.97 -26.09
CA CYS A 19 -7.36 10.50 -27.44
C CYS A 19 -6.29 11.58 -27.68
N ASN A 20 -5.63 11.45 -28.81
CA ASN A 20 -4.68 12.41 -29.36
C ASN A 20 -5.43 13.61 -29.98
N GLY A 21 -5.01 14.85 -29.70
CA GLY A 21 -5.70 16.04 -30.21
C GLY A 21 -5.04 17.40 -29.92
N ASN A 22 -3.90 17.66 -30.58
CA ASN A 22 -3.51 18.92 -31.25
C ASN A 22 -3.60 20.30 -30.53
N LYS A 23 -2.46 20.97 -30.33
CA LYS A 23 -1.99 22.19 -31.07
C LYS A 23 -0.95 23.00 -30.29
N ASP A 24 0.09 23.40 -31.01
CA ASP A 24 1.20 24.27 -30.64
C ASP A 24 0.80 25.64 -30.06
N THR A 25 1.54 26.05 -29.01
CA THR A 25 2.00 27.44 -28.86
C THR A 25 3.40 27.44 -28.23
N LYS A 26 4.36 28.05 -28.93
CA LYS A 26 5.75 28.25 -28.49
C LYS A 26 5.89 29.56 -27.71
N GLU A 27 6.66 29.53 -26.61
CA GLU A 27 7.77 30.45 -26.19
C GLU A 27 7.93 30.45 -24.65
N PRO A 28 9.11 30.80 -24.09
CA PRO A 28 10.49 30.56 -24.51
C PRO A 28 11.20 29.54 -23.58
N LYS A 29 12.22 28.86 -24.11
CA LYS A 29 13.06 27.91 -23.37
C LYS A 29 13.97 28.64 -22.39
N GLU A 30 13.53 28.76 -21.14
CA GLU A 30 14.49 28.77 -20.03
C GLU A 30 14.88 27.30 -19.80
N LYS A 31 15.96 26.86 -20.47
CA LYS A 31 16.63 25.61 -20.11
C LYS A 31 17.34 25.88 -18.79
N VAL A 32 16.58 25.83 -17.69
CA VAL A 32 17.14 25.42 -16.41
C VAL A 32 17.68 24.04 -16.68
N GLU A 33 19.00 23.88 -16.70
CA GLU A 33 19.64 22.57 -16.60
C GLU A 33 19.21 21.98 -15.26
N GLN A 34 18.03 21.38 -15.24
CA GLN A 34 17.67 20.38 -14.25
C GLN A 34 18.79 19.35 -14.35
N SER A 35 19.67 19.33 -13.35
CA SER A 35 20.93 18.58 -13.44
C SER A 35 20.60 17.13 -13.81
N THR A 36 21.46 16.51 -14.62
CA THR A 36 21.33 15.09 -14.96
C THR A 36 21.16 14.22 -13.70
N GLU A 37 21.76 14.63 -12.59
CA GLU A 37 21.60 14.04 -11.26
C GLU A 37 20.15 14.10 -10.73
N GLN A 38 19.47 15.26 -10.82
CA GLN A 38 18.05 15.36 -10.43
C GLN A 38 17.15 14.49 -11.30
N THR A 39 17.54 14.21 -12.55
CA THR A 39 16.78 13.34 -13.45
C THR A 39 16.97 11.86 -13.07
N GLU A 40 18.20 11.44 -12.75
CA GLU A 40 18.50 10.07 -12.34
C GLU A 40 17.96 9.75 -10.93
N GLU A 41 18.07 10.66 -9.96
CA GLU A 41 17.50 10.48 -8.62
C GLU A 41 15.98 10.30 -8.68
N MET A 42 15.29 11.12 -9.49
CA MET A 42 13.85 11.00 -9.72
C MET A 42 13.47 9.68 -10.40
N LYS A 43 14.30 9.19 -11.32
CA LYS A 43 14.09 7.91 -11.99
C LYS A 43 14.24 6.75 -11.02
N VAL A 44 15.32 6.71 -10.25
CA VAL A 44 15.54 5.69 -9.21
C VAL A 44 14.39 5.67 -8.20
N TYR A 45 13.95 6.85 -7.74
CA TYR A 45 12.80 6.95 -6.83
C TYR A 45 11.54 6.28 -7.41
N ARG A 46 11.21 6.57 -8.67
CA ARG A 46 10.04 5.96 -9.34
C ARG A 46 10.19 4.46 -9.54
N GLU A 47 11.37 4.01 -9.99
CA GLU A 47 11.63 2.58 -10.23
C GLU A 47 11.48 1.75 -8.95
N ILE A 48 11.94 2.28 -7.81
CA ILE A 48 11.79 1.60 -6.53
C ILE A 48 10.30 1.54 -6.12
N HIS A 49 9.54 2.63 -6.26
CA HIS A 49 8.09 2.59 -6.04
C HIS A 49 7.38 1.59 -6.96
N GLU A 50 7.66 1.58 -8.26
CA GLU A 50 7.08 0.63 -9.22
C GLU A 50 7.40 -0.84 -8.87
N LYS A 51 8.64 -1.10 -8.45
CA LYS A 51 9.11 -2.44 -8.04
C LYS A 51 8.32 -2.98 -6.86
N TYR A 52 8.06 -2.16 -5.84
CA TYR A 52 7.47 -2.62 -4.58
C TYR A 52 5.96 -2.43 -4.49
N ASP A 53 5.40 -1.33 -5.00
CA ASP A 53 3.98 -0.99 -4.80
C ASP A 53 3.04 -2.07 -5.33
N MET A 54 3.33 -2.67 -6.48
CA MET A 54 2.49 -3.75 -7.02
C MET A 54 2.52 -4.99 -6.13
N LYS A 55 3.70 -5.38 -5.63
CA LYS A 55 3.87 -6.56 -4.78
C LYS A 55 3.23 -6.32 -3.41
N MET A 56 3.48 -5.17 -2.82
CA MET A 56 2.93 -4.77 -1.52
C MET A 56 1.41 -4.64 -1.54
N ASN A 57 0.82 -4.07 -2.59
CA ASN A 57 -0.63 -4.01 -2.74
C ASN A 57 -1.26 -5.41 -2.79
N LYS A 58 -0.62 -6.37 -3.46
CA LYS A 58 -1.08 -7.76 -3.50
C LYS A 58 -1.06 -8.40 -2.11
N GLU A 59 0.03 -8.24 -1.36
CA GLU A 59 0.15 -8.84 -0.03
C GLU A 59 -0.77 -8.16 1.00
N ILE A 60 -0.94 -6.83 0.95
CA ILE A 60 -1.93 -6.12 1.76
C ILE A 60 -3.35 -6.64 1.51
N ASN A 61 -3.75 -6.80 0.25
CA ASN A 61 -5.08 -7.29 -0.07
C ASN A 61 -5.33 -8.71 0.47
N LYS A 62 -4.34 -9.60 0.40
CA LYS A 62 -4.44 -10.93 1.01
C LYS A 62 -4.50 -10.85 2.54
N ALA A 63 -3.69 -9.99 3.15
CA ALA A 63 -3.68 -9.80 4.59
C ALA A 63 -5.03 -9.27 5.11
N LEU A 64 -5.66 -8.36 4.36
CA LEU A 64 -7.01 -7.87 4.62
C LEU A 64 -8.04 -9.01 4.56
N GLN A 65 -7.98 -9.86 3.54
CA GLN A 65 -8.86 -11.04 3.45
C GLN A 65 -8.69 -11.99 4.64
N LEU A 66 -7.45 -12.27 5.05
CA LEU A 66 -7.17 -13.10 6.23
C LEU A 66 -7.65 -12.44 7.53
N TRP A 67 -7.52 -11.12 7.65
CA TRP A 67 -8.07 -10.39 8.78
C TRP A 67 -9.61 -10.42 8.80
N GLU A 68 -10.28 -10.27 7.65
CA GLU A 68 -11.74 -10.38 7.54
C GLU A 68 -12.22 -11.78 7.98
N VAL A 69 -11.53 -12.82 7.55
CA VAL A 69 -11.81 -14.21 7.96
C VAL A 69 -11.71 -14.38 9.48
N ALA A 70 -10.68 -13.82 10.12
CA ALA A 70 -10.54 -13.85 11.57
C ALA A 70 -11.67 -13.07 12.28
N LYS A 71 -12.09 -11.94 11.72
CA LYS A 71 -13.18 -11.10 12.24
C LYS A 71 -14.54 -11.77 12.14
N GLU A 72 -14.93 -12.25 10.97
CA GLU A 72 -16.29 -12.74 10.68
C GLU A 72 -16.65 -14.01 11.44
N LYS A 73 -15.67 -14.89 11.69
CA LYS A 73 -15.89 -16.16 12.40
C LYS A 73 -15.68 -16.04 13.92
N GLY A 74 -15.62 -14.82 14.46
CA GLY A 74 -15.38 -14.58 15.89
C GLY A 74 -14.09 -15.21 16.38
N GLY A 75 -13.04 -15.17 15.57
CA GLY A 75 -11.74 -15.77 15.87
C GLY A 75 -11.65 -17.29 15.67
N LYS A 76 -12.72 -18.02 15.34
CA LYS A 76 -12.64 -19.50 15.22
C LYS A 76 -11.60 -19.98 14.21
N GLU A 77 -11.42 -19.24 13.11
CA GLU A 77 -10.47 -19.62 12.07
C GLU A 77 -9.01 -19.45 12.49
N ILE A 78 -8.71 -18.65 13.52
CA ILE A 78 -7.32 -18.36 13.92
C ILE A 78 -6.60 -19.59 14.47
N THR A 79 -7.36 -20.61 14.87
CA THR A 79 -6.85 -21.91 15.35
C THR A 79 -6.51 -22.87 14.19
N ASN A 80 -6.97 -22.59 12.97
CA ASN A 80 -6.75 -23.43 11.79
C ASN A 80 -5.28 -23.36 11.34
N ALA A 81 -4.63 -24.51 11.12
CA ALA A 81 -3.25 -24.58 10.65
C ALA A 81 -3.03 -23.89 9.29
N THR A 82 -3.96 -24.06 8.35
CA THR A 82 -3.90 -23.40 7.03
C THR A 82 -3.97 -21.89 7.16
N TYR A 83 -4.84 -21.38 8.04
CA TYR A 83 -4.92 -19.95 8.32
C TYR A 83 -3.58 -19.41 8.85
N LYS A 84 -2.95 -20.11 9.80
CA LYS A 84 -1.66 -19.70 10.37
C LYS A 84 -0.55 -19.68 9.32
N GLU A 85 -0.51 -20.68 8.45
CA GLU A 85 0.45 -20.76 7.35
C GLU A 85 0.25 -19.62 6.35
N ASP A 86 -0.99 -19.36 5.93
CA ASP A 86 -1.32 -18.28 5.01
C ASP A 86 -0.95 -16.90 5.59
N VAL A 87 -1.27 -16.67 6.87
CA VAL A 87 -0.87 -15.45 7.58
C VAL A 87 0.66 -15.34 7.63
N GLN A 88 1.37 -16.39 8.00
CA GLN A 88 2.82 -16.37 8.08
C GLN A 88 3.44 -16.04 6.72
N LYS A 89 2.95 -16.65 5.64
CA LYS A 89 3.46 -16.43 4.28
C LYS A 89 3.26 -14.99 3.82
N VAL A 90 2.06 -14.45 3.97
CA VAL A 90 1.73 -13.07 3.55
C VAL A 90 2.48 -12.04 4.38
N THR A 91 2.50 -12.21 5.71
CA THR A 91 3.15 -11.26 6.60
C THR A 91 4.67 -11.26 6.45
N THR A 92 5.31 -12.42 6.31
CA THR A 92 6.77 -12.50 6.11
C THR A 92 7.19 -11.79 4.82
N GLY A 93 6.54 -12.10 3.70
CA GLY A 93 6.87 -11.46 2.41
C GLY A 93 6.66 -9.96 2.43
N MET A 94 5.56 -9.49 3.03
CA MET A 94 5.29 -8.06 3.14
C MET A 94 6.31 -7.33 4.04
N LEU A 95 6.71 -7.93 5.17
CA LEU A 95 7.68 -7.33 6.08
C LEU A 95 9.07 -7.23 5.45
N GLU A 96 9.48 -8.24 4.70
CA GLU A 96 10.73 -8.22 3.91
C GLU A 96 10.69 -7.12 2.84
N ASP A 97 9.57 -6.96 2.14
CA ASP A 97 9.41 -5.93 1.11
C ASP A 97 9.44 -4.51 1.71
N ILE A 98 8.81 -4.29 2.86
CA ILE A 98 8.89 -3.01 3.58
C ILE A 98 10.34 -2.68 3.97
N ASP A 99 11.07 -3.66 4.49
CA ASP A 99 12.47 -3.48 4.89
C ASP A 99 13.37 -3.17 3.67
N HIS A 100 13.20 -3.91 2.57
CA HIS A 100 13.95 -3.63 1.34
C HIS A 100 13.62 -2.26 0.75
N MET A 101 12.33 -1.90 0.67
CA MET A 101 11.89 -0.59 0.19
C MET A 101 12.59 0.54 0.96
N ARG A 102 12.61 0.47 2.30
CA ARG A 102 13.26 1.48 3.16
C ARG A 102 14.77 1.57 2.94
N LYS A 103 15.44 0.46 2.64
CA LYS A 103 16.90 0.42 2.40
C LYS A 103 17.27 0.93 1.01
N GLU A 104 16.47 0.56 0.01
CA GLU A 104 16.73 0.83 -1.40
C GLU A 104 16.29 2.24 -1.82
N ILE A 105 15.22 2.78 -1.23
CA ILE A 105 14.69 4.08 -1.66
C ILE A 105 15.72 5.20 -1.46
N ARG A 106 15.81 6.06 -2.47
CA ARG A 106 16.55 7.33 -2.44
C ARG A 106 15.54 8.41 -2.73
N VAL A 107 15.36 9.33 -1.78
CA VAL A 107 14.30 10.34 -1.83
C VAL A 107 14.90 11.64 -2.34
N PRO A 108 14.52 12.10 -3.54
CA PRO A 108 14.93 13.41 -4.03
C PRO A 108 14.32 14.51 -3.13
N LYS A 109 15.04 15.62 -2.96
CA LYS A 109 14.58 16.72 -2.10
C LYS A 109 13.17 17.23 -2.45
N SER A 110 12.81 17.23 -3.73
CA SER A 110 11.48 17.65 -4.21
C SER A 110 10.35 16.69 -3.83
N LYS A 111 10.67 15.50 -3.30
CA LYS A 111 9.71 14.45 -2.93
C LYS A 111 9.67 14.13 -1.44
N GLU A 112 10.39 14.88 -0.60
CA GLU A 112 10.41 14.65 0.86
C GLU A 112 8.99 14.66 1.47
N ASP A 113 8.17 15.67 1.12
CA ASP A 113 6.81 15.82 1.66
C ASP A 113 5.86 14.67 1.24
N GLU A 114 5.89 14.26 -0.04
CA GLU A 114 5.09 13.11 -0.47
C GLU A 114 5.61 11.81 0.16
N HIS A 115 6.93 11.66 0.28
CA HIS A 115 7.54 10.44 0.79
C HIS A 115 7.27 10.27 2.29
N GLU A 116 7.13 11.35 3.06
CA GLU A 116 6.70 11.26 4.46
C GLU A 116 5.32 10.57 4.60
N LEU A 117 4.39 10.86 3.68
CA LEU A 117 3.09 10.18 3.63
C LEU A 117 3.26 8.69 3.33
N TYR A 118 4.17 8.35 2.43
CA TYR A 118 4.48 6.95 2.11
C TYR A 118 5.11 6.23 3.31
N VAL A 119 6.02 6.87 4.05
CA VAL A 119 6.58 6.34 5.31
C VAL A 119 5.47 6.07 6.33
N GLY A 120 4.49 6.97 6.46
CA GLY A 120 3.31 6.74 7.29
C GLY A 120 2.54 5.48 6.88
N PHE A 121 2.34 5.27 5.57
CA PHE A 121 1.75 4.03 5.04
C PHE A 121 2.58 2.79 5.42
N LEU A 122 3.90 2.81 5.19
CA LEU A 122 4.79 1.69 5.50
C LEU A 122 4.75 1.31 6.99
N ASN A 123 4.77 2.31 7.87
CA ASN A 123 4.75 2.09 9.32
C ASN A 123 3.45 1.44 9.77
N GLU A 124 2.31 1.94 9.31
CA GLU A 124 1.00 1.39 9.67
C GLU A 124 0.79 -0.01 9.07
N ALA A 125 1.21 -0.23 7.82
CA ALA A 125 1.18 -1.55 7.19
C ALA A 125 2.06 -2.56 7.94
N GLU A 126 3.27 -2.19 8.33
CA GLU A 126 4.17 -3.02 9.12
C GLU A 126 3.53 -3.42 10.47
N GLN A 127 2.92 -2.46 11.16
CA GLN A 127 2.23 -2.71 12.42
C GLN A 127 1.05 -3.66 12.24
N ALA A 128 0.25 -3.50 11.16
CA ALA A 128 -0.83 -4.41 10.85
C ALA A 128 -0.31 -5.84 10.60
N MET A 129 0.77 -6.01 9.83
CA MET A 129 1.37 -7.32 9.55
C MET A 129 1.90 -8.00 10.80
N LYS A 130 2.64 -7.26 11.65
CA LYS A 130 3.15 -7.79 12.93
C LYS A 130 2.02 -8.24 13.85
N LYS A 131 0.96 -7.44 13.96
CA LYS A 131 -0.21 -7.80 14.79
C LYS A 131 -0.98 -8.98 14.19
N LEU A 132 -1.14 -9.06 12.87
CA LEU A 132 -1.78 -10.20 12.21
C LEU A 132 -0.99 -11.49 12.43
N GLN A 133 0.34 -11.43 12.31
CA GLN A 133 1.21 -12.56 12.63
C GLN A 133 1.10 -12.99 14.08
N LYS A 134 1.06 -12.02 15.02
CA LYS A 134 0.84 -12.29 16.44
C LYS A 134 -0.52 -12.92 16.70
N LEU A 135 -1.59 -12.39 16.11
CA LEU A 135 -2.95 -12.93 16.21
C LEU A 135 -2.99 -14.40 15.76
N ALA A 136 -2.38 -14.74 14.64
CA ALA A 136 -2.37 -16.13 14.16
C ALA A 136 -1.51 -17.06 15.03
N LYS A 137 -0.36 -16.58 15.51
CA LYS A 137 0.56 -17.38 16.33
C LYS A 137 0.03 -17.64 17.72
N GLU A 138 -0.49 -16.61 18.37
CA GLU A 138 -0.94 -16.62 19.77
C GLU A 138 -2.44 -16.85 19.91
N GLU A 139 -3.18 -16.92 18.80
CA GLU A 139 -4.63 -17.04 18.78
C GLU A 139 -5.33 -15.87 19.51
N ASP A 140 -4.66 -14.71 19.53
CA ASP A 140 -5.10 -13.53 20.26
C ASP A 140 -6.10 -12.70 19.43
N SER A 141 -7.38 -13.06 19.57
CA SER A 141 -8.48 -12.35 18.92
C SER A 141 -8.66 -10.89 19.39
N SER A 142 -8.03 -10.47 20.50
CA SER A 142 -8.12 -9.07 20.96
C SER A 142 -7.47 -8.09 19.98
N LEU A 143 -6.53 -8.57 19.15
CA LEU A 143 -5.81 -7.79 18.16
C LEU A 143 -6.66 -7.44 16.91
N ILE A 144 -7.82 -8.05 16.72
CA ILE A 144 -8.66 -7.85 15.51
C ILE A 144 -8.97 -6.36 15.29
N ARG A 145 -9.32 -5.64 16.36
CA ARG A 145 -9.67 -4.22 16.25
C ARG A 145 -8.45 -3.34 15.97
N ASP A 146 -7.32 -3.64 16.60
CA ASP A 146 -6.09 -2.89 16.38
C ASP A 146 -5.57 -3.05 14.95
N ILE A 147 -5.65 -4.27 14.41
CA ILE A 147 -5.30 -4.56 13.01
C ILE A 147 -6.17 -3.75 12.05
N GLU A 148 -7.48 -3.66 12.30
CA GLU A 148 -8.41 -2.85 11.50
C GLU A 148 -8.01 -1.37 11.49
N ILE A 149 -7.64 -0.84 12.67
CA ILE A 149 -7.19 0.54 12.82
C ILE A 149 -5.91 0.76 11.99
N ASN A 150 -4.90 -0.10 12.15
CA ASN A 150 -3.65 0.04 11.39
C ASN A 150 -3.88 -0.05 9.88
N PHE A 151 -4.71 -0.98 9.38
CA PHE A 151 -5.02 -1.03 7.95
C PHE A 151 -5.78 0.20 7.45
N SER A 152 -6.73 0.72 8.24
CA SER A 152 -7.48 1.93 7.90
C SER A 152 -6.56 3.17 7.84
N THR A 153 -5.65 3.30 8.81
CA THR A 153 -4.67 4.39 8.86
C THR A 153 -3.67 4.27 7.71
N ALA A 154 -3.16 3.07 7.41
CA ALA A 154 -2.29 2.81 6.26
C ALA A 154 -2.97 3.24 4.95
N SER A 155 -4.24 2.86 4.75
CA SER A 155 -5.02 3.27 3.57
C SER A 155 -5.16 4.80 3.46
N THR A 156 -5.34 5.47 4.60
CA THR A 156 -5.44 6.95 4.65
C THR A 156 -4.13 7.62 4.24
N TYR A 157 -2.99 7.16 4.77
CA TYR A 157 -1.67 7.64 4.36
C TYR A 157 -1.42 7.43 2.86
N TYR A 158 -1.69 6.22 2.37
CA TYR A 158 -1.44 5.88 0.97
C TYR A 158 -2.31 6.70 0.00
N LYS A 159 -3.59 6.93 0.33
CA LYS A 159 -4.46 7.82 -0.47
C LYS A 159 -3.92 9.24 -0.54
N ARG A 160 -3.43 9.78 0.58
CA ARG A 160 -2.82 11.11 0.62
C ARG A 160 -1.53 11.17 -0.20
N PHE A 161 -0.68 10.16 -0.09
CA PHE A 161 0.51 10.01 -0.91
C PHE A 161 0.17 10.06 -2.41
N GLN A 162 -0.83 9.28 -2.85
CA GLN A 162 -1.29 9.27 -4.24
C GLN A 162 -1.87 10.61 -4.70
N THR A 163 -2.46 11.40 -3.79
CA THR A 163 -2.94 12.75 -4.10
C THR A 163 -1.76 13.72 -4.25
N GLU A 164 -0.78 13.66 -3.35
CA GLU A 164 0.39 14.54 -3.39
C GLU A 164 1.26 14.28 -4.63
N ALA A 165 1.46 13.00 -4.97
CA ALA A 165 2.27 12.59 -6.13
C ALA A 165 1.70 13.03 -7.49
N LYS A 166 0.44 13.51 -7.53
CA LYS A 166 -0.23 14.02 -8.74
C LYS A 166 -0.17 15.54 -8.88
N LYS A 167 0.30 16.25 -7.85
CA LYS A 167 0.52 17.70 -7.91
C LYS A 167 1.81 18.01 -8.67
#